data_AF-A0A535J811-F1
#
_entry.id   AF-A0A535J811-F1
#
_cell.length_a   1.000
_cell.length_b   1.000
_cell.length_c   1.000
_cell.angle_alpha   90.00
_cell.angle_beta   90.00
_cell.angle_gamma   90.00
#
_symmetry.space_group_name_H-M   'P 1'
#
loop_
_entity.id
_entity.type
_entity.pdbx_description
1 polymer ?
#
loop_
_entity_poly.entity_id
_entity_poly.type
_entity_poly.pdbx_seq_one_letter_code
_entity_poly.pdbx_strand_id
1 'polypeptide(L)'
;MIQFSTLGCLRLTGGDADRLAGLLAQPKRIALLAYLALARPRGFHSRDTIRPLFWPELDGRHARWALNQSIRYLRRALGRAAVLSRG
;
A
#
# COMPACT_ATOMS: atom_id res chain seq x y z
N MET A 1 -12.09 31.63 1.42
CA MET A 1 -10.84 30.89 1.71
C MET A 1 -11.24 29.47 2.06
N ILE A 2 -10.79 28.47 1.30
CA ILE A 2 -11.14 27.06 1.57
C ILE A 2 -10.00 26.45 2.36
N GLN A 3 -10.27 26.06 3.60
CA GLN A 3 -9.31 25.37 4.46
C GLN A 3 -9.72 23.89 4.54
N PHE A 4 -8.77 23.02 4.25
CA PHE A 4 -8.92 21.57 4.37
C PHE A 4 -8.00 21.11 5.49
N SER A 5 -8.56 20.43 6.48
CA SER A 5 -7.84 19.86 7.63
C SER A 5 -8.01 18.35 7.58
N THR A 6 -6.88 17.62 7.55
CA THR A 6 -6.90 16.16 7.51
C THR A 6 -7.16 15.56 8.89
N LEU A 7 -7.53 14.27 8.93
CA LEU A 7 -7.71 13.49 10.16
C LEU A 7 -6.36 13.14 10.84
N GLY A 8 -5.54 14.15 11.14
CA GLY A 8 -4.24 14.01 11.78
C GLY A 8 -3.13 13.37 10.92
N CYS A 9 -1.99 13.06 11.54
CA CYS A 9 -0.90 12.31 10.91
C CYS A 9 -1.19 10.81 10.95
N LEU A 10 -0.96 10.13 9.82
CA LEU A 10 -0.95 8.68 9.76
C LEU A 10 0.05 8.12 10.78
N ARG A 11 -0.44 7.28 11.69
CA ARG A 11 0.39 6.58 12.68
C ARG A 11 0.30 5.08 12.43
N LEU A 12 1.46 4.44 12.32
CA LEU A 12 1.60 2.98 12.33
C LEU A 12 2.33 2.60 13.62
N THR A 13 1.81 1.61 14.34
CA THR A 13 2.38 1.14 15.62
C THR A 13 2.66 -0.36 15.56
N GLY A 14 3.74 -0.79 16.23
CA GLY A 14 4.18 -2.19 16.27
C GLY A 14 5.18 -2.55 15.16
N GLY A 15 5.87 -3.67 15.30
CA GLY A 15 6.90 -4.09 14.33
C GLY A 15 8.20 -3.27 14.40
N ASP A 16 8.96 -3.30 13.31
CA ASP A 16 10.29 -2.68 13.16
C ASP A 16 10.15 -1.19 12.77
N ALA A 17 10.63 -0.29 13.64
CA ALA A 17 10.48 1.15 13.50
C ALA A 17 11.13 1.71 12.22
N ASP A 18 12.29 1.20 11.81
CA ASP A 18 13.00 1.66 10.61
C ASP A 18 12.24 1.28 9.34
N ARG A 19 11.62 0.09 9.36
CA ARG A 19 10.76 -0.36 8.24
C ARG A 19 9.46 0.41 8.18
N LEU A 20 8.88 0.77 9.33
CA LEU A 20 7.70 1.62 9.35
C LEU A 20 8.03 3.03 8.85
N ALA A 21 9.16 3.61 9.23
CA ALA A 21 9.60 4.91 8.70
C ALA A 21 9.74 4.88 7.18
N GLY A 22 10.37 3.85 6.61
CA GLY A 22 10.48 3.69 5.17
C GLY A 22 9.15 3.37 4.46
N LEU A 23 8.15 2.85 5.17
CA LEU A 23 6.78 2.73 4.67
C LEU A 23 6.11 4.11 4.58
N LEU A 24 6.26 4.90 5.65
CA LEU A 24 5.71 6.24 5.77
C LEU A 24 6.33 7.23 4.77
N ALA A 25 7.58 7.00 4.36
CA ALA A 25 8.27 7.80 3.35
C ALA A 25 7.72 7.63 1.92
N GLN A 26 6.88 6.62 1.65
CA GLN A 26 6.36 6.34 0.31
C GLN A 26 4.82 6.42 0.28
N PRO A 27 4.24 7.56 -0.14
CA PRO A 27 2.78 7.78 -0.10
C PRO A 27 1.96 6.69 -0.79
N LYS A 28 2.42 6.18 -1.94
CA LYS A 28 1.73 5.11 -2.67
C LYS A 28 1.69 3.78 -1.90
N ARG A 29 2.70 3.47 -1.08
CA ARG A 29 2.73 2.22 -0.27
C ARG A 29 1.78 2.31 0.91
N ILE A 30 1.74 3.45 1.57
CA ILE A 30 0.73 3.76 2.60
C ILE A 30 -0.68 3.62 2.01
N ALA A 31 -0.91 4.26 0.87
CA ALA A 31 -2.22 4.26 0.23
C ALA A 31 -2.63 2.84 -0.18
N LEU A 32 -1.68 2.02 -0.64
CA LEU A 32 -1.92 0.59 -0.90
C LEU A 32 -2.27 -0.18 0.38
N LEU A 33 -1.57 0.05 1.50
CA LEU A 33 -1.90 -0.58 2.78
C LEU A 33 -3.31 -0.20 3.24
N ALA A 34 -3.64 1.09 3.21
CA ALA A 34 -4.95 1.60 3.58
C ALA A 34 -6.05 1.00 2.69
N TYR A 35 -5.81 0.94 1.37
CA TYR A 35 -6.72 0.28 0.43
C TYR A 35 -6.93 -1.19 0.81
N LEU A 36 -5.87 -1.99 1.00
CA LEU A 36 -6.03 -3.40 1.35
C LEU A 36 -6.75 -3.62 2.69
N ALA A 37 -6.58 -2.71 3.66
CA ALA A 37 -7.25 -2.77 4.95
C ALA A 37 -8.75 -2.39 4.87
N LEU A 38 -9.10 -1.47 3.99
CA LEU A 38 -10.45 -0.89 3.89
C LEU A 38 -11.30 -1.47 2.76
N ALA A 39 -10.69 -2.12 1.76
CA ALA A 39 -11.37 -2.51 0.54
C ALA A 39 -12.51 -3.50 0.79
N ARG A 40 -13.60 -3.29 0.04
CA ARG A 40 -14.80 -4.10 0.02
C ARG A 40 -15.10 -4.52 -1.42
N PRO A 41 -15.57 -5.77 -1.67
CA PRO A 41 -15.74 -6.85 -0.70
C PRO A 41 -14.39 -7.32 -0.12
N ARG A 42 -14.41 -7.84 1.11
CA ARG A 42 -13.19 -8.39 1.74
C ARG A 42 -12.72 -9.61 0.94
N GLY A 43 -11.42 -9.76 0.75
CA GLY A 43 -10.83 -10.94 0.12
C GLY A 43 -9.65 -10.60 -0.79
N PHE A 44 -9.41 -11.44 -1.79
CA PHE A 44 -8.36 -11.21 -2.77
C PHE A 44 -8.80 -10.15 -3.79
N HIS A 45 -8.01 -9.10 -3.93
CA HIS A 45 -8.19 -8.06 -4.94
C HIS A 45 -7.32 -8.34 -6.17
N SER A 46 -7.88 -8.15 -7.37
CA SER A 46 -7.13 -8.35 -8.60
C SER A 46 -6.01 -7.32 -8.72
N ARG A 47 -4.81 -7.81 -9.07
CA ARG A 47 -3.66 -6.94 -9.34
C ARG A 47 -3.95 -6.01 -10.52
N ASP A 48 -4.77 -6.42 -11.48
CA ASP A 48 -5.20 -5.59 -12.62
C ASP A 48 -6.12 -4.44 -12.23
N THR A 49 -6.83 -4.55 -11.11
CA THR A 49 -7.62 -3.44 -10.56
C THR A 49 -6.75 -2.48 -9.75
N ILE A 50 -5.82 -3.02 -8.96
CA ILE A 50 -4.95 -2.21 -8.09
C ILE A 50 -3.95 -1.38 -8.92
N ARG A 51 -3.36 -1.96 -9.97
CA ARG A 51 -2.35 -1.29 -10.80
C ARG A 51 -2.79 0.10 -11.31
N PRO A 52 -3.90 0.24 -12.05
CA PRO A 52 -4.34 1.53 -12.57
C PRO A 52 -4.78 2.52 -11.50
N LEU A 53 -5.19 2.06 -10.31
CA LEU A 53 -5.57 2.95 -9.20
C LEU A 53 -4.37 3.69 -8.60
N PHE A 54 -3.20 3.05 -8.54
CA PHE A 54 -2.01 3.60 -7.87
C PHE A 54 -0.92 4.07 -8.83
N TRP A 55 -0.85 3.51 -10.04
CA TRP A 55 0.15 3.85 -11.05
C TRP A 55 -0.46 3.99 -12.45
N PRO A 56 -1.42 4.89 -12.65
CA PRO A 56 -2.03 5.09 -13.97
C PRO A 56 -1.03 5.61 -15.01
N GLU A 57 0.06 6.24 -14.59
CA GLU A 57 1.07 6.83 -15.48
C GLU A 57 2.12 5.82 -15.96
N LEU A 58 2.16 4.61 -15.37
CA LEU A 58 3.16 3.59 -15.70
C LEU A 58 2.59 2.59 -16.70
N ASP A 59 3.45 2.11 -17.61
CA ASP A 59 3.07 0.98 -18.46
C ASP A 59 2.81 -0.30 -17.65
N GLY A 60 2.16 -1.28 -18.27
CA GLY A 60 1.77 -2.51 -17.59
C GLY A 60 2.92 -3.33 -17.00
N ARG A 61 4.17 -3.20 -17.48
CA ARG A 61 5.34 -3.88 -16.88
C ARG A 61 5.86 -3.10 -15.66
N HIS A 62 5.98 -1.79 -15.78
CA HIS A 62 6.44 -0.93 -14.69
C HIS A 62 5.42 -0.88 -13.54
N ALA A 63 4.12 -0.81 -13.83
CA ALA A 63 3.07 -0.90 -12.81
C ALA A 63 3.06 -2.26 -12.09
N ARG A 64 3.32 -3.36 -12.83
CA ARG A 64 3.51 -4.70 -12.26
C ARG A 64 4.69 -4.73 -11.29
N TRP A 65 5.83 -4.21 -11.72
CA TRP A 65 7.03 -4.17 -10.89
C TRP A 65 6.80 -3.33 -9.63
N ALA A 66 6.22 -2.13 -9.76
CA ALA A 66 5.93 -1.24 -8.64
C ALA A 66 4.99 -1.86 -7.60
N LEU A 67 3.94 -2.56 -8.05
CA LEU A 67 3.02 -3.28 -7.17
C LEU A 67 3.75 -4.41 -6.42
N ASN A 68 4.53 -5.22 -7.13
CA ASN A 68 5.28 -6.32 -6.53
C ASN A 68 6.30 -5.82 -5.49
N GLN A 69 7.00 -4.73 -5.80
CA GLN A 69 7.93 -4.08 -4.86
C GLN A 69 7.20 -3.56 -3.61
N SER A 70 6.03 -2.95 -3.79
CA SER A 70 5.21 -2.43 -2.69
C SER A 70 4.72 -3.56 -1.78
N ILE A 71 4.16 -4.64 -2.34
CA ILE A 71 3.72 -5.81 -1.57
C ILE A 71 4.88 -6.46 -0.83
N ARG A 72 6.03 -6.64 -1.50
CA ARG A 72 7.24 -7.20 -0.89
C ARG A 72 7.69 -6.37 0.31
N TYR A 73 7.67 -5.05 0.17
CA TYR A 73 8.02 -4.14 1.25
C TYR A 73 7.03 -4.24 2.41
N LEU A 74 5.73 -4.20 2.14
CA LEU A 74 4.68 -4.36 3.17
C LEU A 74 4.85 -5.65 3.97
N ARG A 75 5.12 -6.77 3.31
CA ARG A 75 5.37 -8.06 3.98
C ARG A 75 6.65 -8.07 4.81
N ARG A 76 7.66 -7.29 4.42
CA ARG A 76 8.90 -7.12 5.21
C ARG A 76 8.67 -6.22 6.41
N ALA A 77 7.88 -5.16 6.28
CA ALA A 77 7.60 -4.21 7.35
C ALA A 77 6.61 -4.75 8.38
N LEU A 78 5.54 -5.41 7.93
CA LEU A 78 4.40 -5.84 8.76
C LEU A 78 4.39 -7.34 9.08
N GLY A 79 5.27 -8.11 8.44
CA GLY A 79 5.29 -9.58 8.53
C GLY A 79 4.65 -10.26 7.33
N ARG A 80 5.10 -11.48 7.02
CA ARG A 80 4.73 -12.21 5.78
C ARG A 80 3.24 -12.55 5.70
N ALA A 81 2.56 -12.68 6.84
CA ALA A 81 1.15 -13.00 6.95
C ALA A 81 0.23 -11.78 6.84
N ALA A 82 0.77 -10.55 6.95
CA ALA A 82 -0.04 -9.33 6.91
C ALA A 82 -0.68 -9.07 5.53
N VAL A 83 -0.01 -9.50 4.45
CA VAL A 83 -0.55 -9.44 3.08
C VAL A 83 -0.46 -10.82 2.46
N LEU A 84 -1.63 -11.42 2.26
CA LEU A 84 -1.76 -12.70 1.56
C LEU A 84 -1.82 -12.46 0.05
N SER A 85 -1.33 -13.44 -0.70
CA SER A 85 -1.31 -13.40 -2.15
C SER A 85 -1.71 -14.76 -2.67
N ARG A 86 -2.52 -14.78 -3.74
CA ARG A 86 -2.98 -15.99 -4.43
C ARG A 86 -2.80 -15.77 -5.93
N GLY A 87 -2.20 -16.75 -6.60
CA GLY A 87 -1.78 -16.63 -8.00
C GLY A 87 -0.37 -16.08 -8.13
#